data_AF-A0A0L6WFW5-F1
#
_entry.id   AF-A0A0L6WFW5-F1
#
_cell.length_a   1.000
_cell.length_b   1.000
_cell.length_c   1.000
_cell.angle_alpha   90.00
_cell.angle_beta   90.00
_cell.angle_gamma   90.00
#
_symmetry.space_group_name_H-M   'P 1'
#
loop_
_entity.id
_entity.type
_entity.pdbx_description
1 polymer ?
#
loop_
_entity_poly.entity_id
_entity_poly.type
_entity_poly.pdbx_seq_one_letter_code
_entity_poly.pdbx_strand_id
1 'polypeptide(L)'
;MGRDDTAMEVEGANSTQGSKSVNLYVGENGPSLWRAGMEVANPIVDGLIQDFSAVPPLIEHALVNVMRCTPSEHPILVTEPTWNTPANRERMAEIMFEEFQVPAFYIANTGVLSAFSAGRGTALVIDVGKSMASVTPVVDGFVLRKGTRLAYSSLPKLVHAHARHILVTPTPMRRGIELLSHQLIANKQPVDMNALPRFTLREDRVAGTTESWRLWAEAREVDEWVQSVAGVLEQGWNDQIATTRPPKPYEFPTGFNTYFGSERLSVGEQFFYHPQALVASNPNLPKHLPALIGETFRSCDAELRQVLSSNVVVTGGGTLFTGFTDRLQAELTRGFPHTKIHAPGNPVERKYGAWLGGSILASLGTFHQLWISKEEWQVMWFPLSSM
;
A
#
# COMPACT_ATOMS: atom_id res chain seq x y z
N MET A 1 -29.73 -22.04 0.60
CA MET A 1 -30.28 -20.92 -0.19
C MET A 1 -29.11 -20.01 -0.51
N GLY A 2 -28.44 -20.26 -1.64
CA GLY A 2 -27.35 -19.42 -2.12
C GLY A 2 -27.94 -18.15 -2.73
N ARG A 3 -27.63 -17.00 -2.16
CA ARG A 3 -27.67 -15.75 -2.92
C ARG A 3 -26.36 -15.71 -3.70
N ASP A 4 -26.51 -15.67 -5.01
CA ASP A 4 -25.44 -15.40 -5.97
C ASP A 4 -24.67 -14.14 -5.51
N ASP A 5 -23.36 -14.27 -5.30
CA ASP A 5 -22.43 -13.14 -5.24
C ASP A 5 -22.19 -12.60 -6.66
N THR A 6 -23.28 -12.35 -7.40
CA THR A 6 -23.26 -11.82 -8.76
C THR A 6 -22.76 -10.39 -8.77
N ALA A 7 -22.12 -10.02 -9.88
CA ALA A 7 -21.60 -8.68 -10.15
C ALA A 7 -22.57 -7.57 -9.71
N MET A 8 -22.04 -6.49 -9.14
CA MET A 8 -22.85 -5.31 -8.85
C MET A 8 -22.95 -4.46 -10.11
N GLU A 9 -24.15 -4.20 -10.60
CA GLU A 9 -24.34 -3.21 -11.67
C GLU A 9 -24.15 -1.82 -11.09
N VAL A 10 -23.24 -1.04 -11.68
CA VAL A 10 -23.03 0.36 -11.32
C VAL A 10 -23.23 1.21 -12.58
N GLU A 11 -24.02 2.27 -12.46
CA GLU A 11 -24.19 3.24 -13.54
C GLU A 11 -22.93 4.09 -13.68
N GLY A 12 -22.31 4.08 -14.87
CA GLY A 12 -21.13 4.90 -15.14
C GLY A 12 -21.46 6.39 -15.24
N ALA A 13 -20.66 7.24 -14.59
CA ALA A 13 -20.78 8.68 -14.72
C ALA A 13 -20.16 9.20 -16.04
N ASN A 14 -20.94 10.00 -16.79
CA ASN A 14 -20.66 10.75 -18.02
C ASN A 14 -20.67 10.03 -19.39
N SER A 15 -21.77 10.18 -20.14
CA SER A 15 -21.91 11.16 -21.24
C SER A 15 -23.22 10.92 -22.02
N THR A 16 -23.59 11.87 -22.87
CA THR A 16 -24.81 12.00 -23.69
C THR A 16 -25.05 10.91 -24.76
N GLN A 17 -24.58 9.68 -24.54
CA GLN A 17 -24.99 8.48 -25.26
C GLN A 17 -25.21 7.37 -24.21
N GLY A 18 -26.38 6.72 -24.26
CA GLY A 18 -26.95 5.89 -23.19
C GLY A 18 -25.95 5.17 -22.28
N SER A 19 -26.13 5.32 -20.97
CA SER A 19 -25.29 4.70 -19.94
C SER A 19 -25.23 3.19 -20.18
N LYS A 20 -24.06 2.69 -20.57
CA LYS A 20 -23.79 1.25 -20.50
C LYS A 20 -23.66 0.91 -19.02
N SER A 21 -24.51 0.03 -18.50
CA SER A 21 -24.32 -0.55 -17.17
C SER A 21 -22.97 -1.28 -17.16
N VAL A 22 -22.14 -0.97 -16.16
CA VAL A 22 -20.84 -1.62 -15.97
C VAL A 22 -20.98 -2.56 -14.79
N ASN A 23 -20.64 -3.82 -15.01
CA ASN A 23 -20.61 -4.84 -13.96
C ASN A 23 -19.31 -4.68 -13.15
N LEU A 24 -19.43 -4.25 -11.90
CA LEU A 24 -18.31 -4.17 -10.97
C LEU A 24 -18.11 -5.52 -10.26
N TYR A 25 -16.86 -5.99 -10.28
CA TYR A 25 -16.45 -7.23 -9.63
C TYR A 25 -15.48 -6.93 -8.49
N VAL A 26 -15.85 -7.32 -7.28
CA VAL A 26 -15.08 -7.08 -6.04
C VAL A 26 -14.92 -8.39 -5.24
N GLY A 27 -14.00 -8.39 -4.28
CA GLY A 27 -13.75 -9.55 -3.42
C GLY A 27 -13.21 -10.77 -4.18
N GLU A 28 -13.73 -11.95 -3.87
CA GLU A 28 -13.36 -13.23 -4.50
C GLU A 28 -13.62 -13.24 -6.01
N ASN A 29 -14.64 -12.50 -6.44
CA ASN A 29 -14.99 -12.35 -7.85
C ASN A 29 -14.18 -11.28 -8.57
N GLY A 30 -13.29 -10.56 -7.89
CA GLY A 30 -12.52 -9.42 -8.42
C GLY A 30 -11.43 -9.79 -9.44
N PRO A 31 -10.34 -9.00 -9.53
CA PRO A 31 -9.37 -9.10 -10.63
C PRO A 31 -8.57 -10.41 -10.66
N SER A 32 -8.56 -11.16 -9.55
CA SER A 32 -7.97 -12.49 -9.46
C SER A 32 -8.66 -13.54 -10.33
N LEU A 33 -9.87 -13.30 -10.82
CA LEU A 33 -10.53 -14.17 -11.79
C LEU A 33 -10.58 -13.48 -13.16
N TRP A 34 -9.87 -14.04 -14.12
CA TRP A 34 -9.83 -13.52 -15.49
C TRP A 34 -11.22 -13.58 -16.15
N ARG A 35 -11.60 -12.51 -16.85
CA ARG A 35 -12.79 -12.41 -17.71
C ARG A 35 -12.44 -11.63 -18.98
N ALA A 36 -13.00 -12.03 -20.11
CA ALA A 36 -12.79 -11.34 -21.38
C ALA A 36 -13.27 -9.87 -21.30
N GLY A 37 -12.43 -8.93 -21.71
CA GLY A 37 -12.74 -7.50 -21.72
C GLY A 37 -12.80 -6.84 -20.34
N MET A 38 -12.38 -7.52 -19.27
CA MET A 38 -12.41 -6.95 -17.92
C MET A 38 -11.31 -5.92 -17.72
N GLU A 39 -11.69 -4.71 -17.32
CA GLU A 39 -10.76 -3.66 -16.89
C GLU A 39 -10.49 -3.76 -15.38
N VAL A 40 -9.27 -3.45 -14.95
CA VAL A 40 -8.88 -3.40 -13.54
C VAL A 40 -8.48 -1.97 -13.17
N ALA A 41 -9.20 -1.39 -12.24
CA ALA A 41 -8.91 -0.06 -11.71
C ALA A 41 -8.65 -0.12 -10.19
N ASN A 42 -7.95 0.90 -9.68
CA ASN A 42 -7.79 1.14 -8.26
C ASN A 42 -8.29 2.55 -7.96
N PRO A 43 -9.36 2.72 -7.16
CA PRO A 43 -9.90 4.05 -6.86
C PRO A 43 -8.97 4.88 -5.97
N ILE A 44 -7.94 4.26 -5.38
CA ILE A 44 -6.96 4.91 -4.52
C ILE A 44 -5.64 5.08 -5.26
N VAL A 45 -5.21 6.34 -5.41
CA VAL A 45 -3.93 6.73 -5.99
C VAL A 45 -3.16 7.55 -4.96
N ASP A 46 -1.91 7.15 -4.68
CA ASP A 46 -1.02 7.83 -3.73
C ASP A 46 -1.63 8.03 -2.33
N GLY A 47 -2.44 7.06 -1.91
CA GLY A 47 -3.13 7.05 -0.61
C GLY A 47 -4.42 7.88 -0.57
N LEU A 48 -4.78 8.55 -1.67
CA LEU A 48 -6.00 9.35 -1.77
C LEU A 48 -7.03 8.65 -2.65
N ILE A 49 -8.30 8.75 -2.27
CA ILE A 49 -9.41 8.36 -3.13
C ILE A 49 -9.48 9.39 -4.27
N GLN A 50 -9.37 8.90 -5.50
CA GLN A 50 -9.51 9.68 -6.73
C GLN A 50 -10.84 9.39 -7.42
N ASP A 51 -11.30 8.15 -7.34
CA ASP A 51 -12.59 7.72 -7.86
C ASP A 51 -13.51 7.32 -6.72
N PHE A 52 -14.43 8.22 -6.37
CA PHE A 52 -15.44 7.98 -5.35
C PHE A 52 -16.61 7.11 -5.84
N SER A 53 -16.77 6.89 -7.16
CA SER A 53 -17.87 6.07 -7.68
C SER A 53 -17.73 4.60 -7.30
N ALA A 54 -16.49 4.11 -7.17
CA ALA A 54 -16.20 2.75 -6.72
C ALA A 54 -16.27 2.57 -5.19
N VAL A 55 -16.33 3.65 -4.41
CA VAL A 55 -16.26 3.58 -2.94
C VAL A 55 -17.50 2.95 -2.31
N PRO A 56 -18.74 3.38 -2.61
CA PRO A 56 -19.93 2.75 -2.03
C PRO A 56 -20.02 1.24 -2.31
N PRO A 57 -19.85 0.75 -3.56
CA PRO A 57 -19.86 -0.70 -3.81
C PRO A 57 -18.78 -1.49 -3.05
N LEU A 58 -17.59 -0.91 -2.87
CA LEU A 58 -16.51 -1.55 -2.10
C LEU A 58 -16.85 -1.63 -0.61
N ILE A 59 -17.41 -0.56 -0.05
CA ILE A 59 -17.82 -0.50 1.37
C ILE A 59 -19.02 -1.41 1.61
N GLU A 60 -20.02 -1.40 0.73
CA GLU A 60 -21.16 -2.30 0.79
C GLU A 60 -20.71 -3.77 0.77
N HIS A 61 -19.80 -4.14 -0.13
CA HIS A 61 -19.23 -5.49 -0.15
C HIS A 61 -18.56 -5.84 1.19
N ALA A 62 -17.74 -4.94 1.74
CA ALA A 62 -17.06 -5.19 3.00
C ALA A 62 -18.02 -5.31 4.20
N LEU A 63 -18.96 -4.37 4.35
CA LEU A 63 -19.88 -4.31 5.49
C LEU A 63 -20.98 -5.37 5.38
N VAL A 64 -21.68 -5.43 4.25
CA VAL A 64 -22.90 -6.24 4.08
C VAL A 64 -22.56 -7.67 3.64
N ASN A 65 -21.68 -7.85 2.66
CA ASN A 65 -21.42 -9.18 2.10
C ASN A 65 -20.39 -9.97 2.91
N VAL A 66 -19.33 -9.31 3.37
CA VAL A 66 -18.27 -9.96 4.15
C VAL A 66 -18.59 -9.96 5.65
N MET A 67 -18.78 -8.79 6.27
CA MET A 67 -18.99 -8.68 7.72
C MET A 67 -20.43 -8.96 8.17
N ARG A 68 -21.39 -9.01 7.24
CA ARG A 68 -22.81 -9.27 7.51
C ARG A 68 -23.41 -8.28 8.52
N CYS A 69 -22.96 -7.03 8.48
CA CYS A 69 -23.48 -5.95 9.34
C CYS A 69 -24.35 -4.96 8.55
N THR A 70 -25.31 -4.35 9.24
CA THR A 70 -26.12 -3.25 8.72
C THR A 70 -25.43 -1.91 9.02
N PRO A 71 -24.97 -1.16 8.01
CA PRO A 71 -24.18 0.07 8.25
C PRO A 71 -24.92 1.13 9.10
N SER A 72 -26.23 1.25 8.95
CA SER A 72 -27.06 2.20 9.71
C SER A 72 -27.21 1.88 11.20
N GLU A 73 -26.72 0.72 11.66
CA GLU A 73 -26.76 0.31 13.08
C GLU A 73 -25.43 0.57 13.80
N HIS A 74 -24.39 1.04 13.10
CA HIS A 74 -23.03 1.13 13.64
C HIS A 74 -22.33 2.43 13.28
N PRO A 75 -21.69 3.11 14.26
CA PRO A 75 -20.72 4.15 13.97
C PRO A 75 -19.59 3.62 13.09
N ILE A 76 -19.16 4.38 12.09
CA ILE A 76 -18.07 4.00 11.19
C ILE A 76 -16.85 4.91 11.36
N LEU A 77 -15.70 4.28 11.60
CA LEU A 77 -14.39 4.94 11.59
C LEU A 77 -13.70 4.66 10.25
N VAL A 78 -13.27 5.72 9.56
CA VAL A 78 -12.47 5.63 8.35
C VAL A 78 -11.05 6.14 8.60
N THR A 79 -10.06 5.47 8.04
CA THR A 79 -8.66 5.90 8.15
C THR A 79 -8.26 6.80 6.99
N GLU A 80 -7.37 7.77 7.23
CA GLU A 80 -6.82 8.64 6.17
C GLU A 80 -5.30 8.84 6.28
N PRO A 81 -4.61 9.16 5.16
CA PRO A 81 -3.25 9.66 5.23
C PRO A 81 -3.21 11.12 5.72
N THR A 82 -2.05 11.56 6.17
CA THR A 82 -1.87 12.93 6.68
C THR A 82 -2.06 14.02 5.63
N TRP A 83 -1.87 13.68 4.34
CA TRP A 83 -2.03 14.58 3.20
C TRP A 83 -3.42 14.52 2.55
N ASN A 84 -4.43 13.94 3.23
CA ASN A 84 -5.80 13.94 2.72
C ASN A 84 -6.40 15.36 2.67
N THR A 85 -7.30 15.60 1.71
CA THR A 85 -7.89 16.92 1.45
C THR A 85 -9.19 17.12 2.23
N PRO A 86 -9.60 18.36 2.56
CA PRO A 86 -10.91 18.64 3.13
C PRO A 86 -12.06 18.12 2.25
N ALA A 87 -12.00 18.37 0.94
CA ALA A 87 -13.00 17.89 -0.01
C ALA A 87 -13.18 16.36 0.00
N ASN A 88 -12.08 15.59 0.11
CA ASN A 88 -12.17 14.14 0.22
C ASN A 88 -12.80 13.68 1.54
N ARG A 89 -12.55 14.41 2.64
CA ARG A 89 -13.17 14.13 3.95
C ARG A 89 -14.67 14.42 3.90
N GLU A 90 -15.06 15.54 3.32
CA GLU A 90 -16.47 15.93 3.12
C GLU A 90 -17.19 14.90 2.25
N ARG A 91 -16.62 14.52 1.10
CA ARG A 91 -17.23 13.51 0.22
C ARG A 91 -17.35 12.15 0.89
N MET A 92 -16.36 11.73 1.69
CA MET A 92 -16.46 10.48 2.46
C MET A 92 -17.57 10.57 3.53
N ALA A 93 -17.65 11.69 4.25
CA ALA A 93 -18.70 11.91 5.26
C ALA A 93 -20.10 11.89 4.62
N GLU A 94 -20.26 12.56 3.47
CA GLU A 94 -21.49 12.54 2.68
C GLU A 94 -21.91 11.12 2.32
N ILE A 95 -20.99 10.30 1.77
CA ILE A 95 -21.29 8.89 1.45
C ILE A 95 -21.72 8.12 2.72
N MET A 96 -21.01 8.30 3.84
CA MET A 96 -21.34 7.60 5.09
C MET A 96 -22.72 8.00 5.66
N PHE A 97 -23.02 9.29 5.71
CA PHE A 97 -24.27 9.78 6.31
C PHE A 97 -25.47 9.70 5.36
N GLU A 98 -25.29 10.00 4.08
CA GLU A 98 -26.39 10.09 3.11
C GLU A 98 -26.64 8.76 2.39
N GLU A 99 -25.61 8.02 1.99
CA GLU A 99 -25.81 6.74 1.30
C GLU A 99 -25.94 5.57 2.30
N PHE A 100 -25.03 5.49 3.28
CA PHE A 100 -25.04 4.39 4.26
C PHE A 100 -25.84 4.67 5.53
N GLN A 101 -26.28 5.93 5.74
CA GLN A 101 -27.11 6.32 6.87
C GLN A 101 -26.52 5.96 8.24
N VAL A 102 -25.19 6.02 8.37
CA VAL A 102 -24.49 5.68 9.63
C VAL A 102 -24.92 6.63 10.76
N PRO A 103 -25.05 6.15 12.01
CA PRO A 103 -25.45 6.99 13.14
C PRO A 103 -24.36 7.98 13.57
N ALA A 104 -23.09 7.63 13.38
CA ALA A 104 -21.96 8.51 13.67
C ALA A 104 -20.75 8.15 12.80
N PHE A 105 -19.89 9.13 12.55
CA PHE A 105 -18.75 9.01 11.66
C PHE A 105 -17.50 9.69 12.25
N TYR A 106 -16.34 9.05 12.07
CA TYR A 106 -15.06 9.63 12.46
C TYR A 106 -13.96 9.29 11.44
N ILE A 107 -13.10 10.26 11.17
CA ILE A 107 -11.91 10.08 10.33
C ILE A 107 -10.66 10.17 11.20
N ALA A 108 -9.81 9.14 11.11
CA ALA A 108 -8.60 9.02 11.91
C ALA A 108 -7.34 8.89 11.06
N ASN A 109 -6.25 9.54 11.49
CA ASN A 109 -4.99 9.50 10.78
C ASN A 109 -4.28 8.14 10.93
N THR A 110 -3.89 7.54 9.80
CA THR A 110 -3.18 6.25 9.74
C THR A 110 -1.90 6.19 10.57
N GLY A 111 -1.12 7.29 10.62
CA GLY A 111 0.08 7.39 11.45
C GLY A 111 -0.25 7.33 12.95
N VAL A 112 -1.23 8.12 13.40
CA VAL A 112 -1.71 8.10 14.79
C VAL A 112 -2.21 6.71 15.18
N LEU A 113 -3.05 6.10 14.34
CA LEU A 113 -3.57 4.76 14.60
C LEU A 113 -2.46 3.71 14.66
N SER A 114 -1.46 3.79 13.79
CA SER A 114 -0.32 2.87 13.81
C SER A 114 0.55 3.04 15.07
N ALA A 115 0.75 4.27 15.55
CA ALA A 115 1.40 4.50 16.84
C ALA A 115 0.59 3.90 17.99
N PHE A 116 -0.73 4.06 17.93
CA PHE A 116 -1.66 3.57 18.94
C PHE A 116 -1.71 2.04 19.01
N SER A 117 -1.68 1.33 17.87
CA SER A 117 -1.60 -0.14 17.85
C SER A 117 -0.28 -0.68 18.42
N ALA A 118 0.78 0.13 18.38
CA ALA A 118 2.05 -0.17 19.04
C ALA A 118 2.09 0.25 20.53
N GLY A 119 0.99 0.80 21.08
CA GLY A 119 0.92 1.30 22.45
C GLY A 119 1.81 2.52 22.72
N ARG A 120 2.01 3.37 21.71
CA ARG A 120 2.86 4.57 21.79
C ARG A 120 2.05 5.83 21.55
N GLY A 121 1.92 6.67 22.58
CA GLY A 121 1.34 8.02 22.45
C GLY A 121 2.26 9.01 21.72
N THR A 122 3.58 8.79 21.82
CA THR A 122 4.59 9.60 21.14
C THR A 122 5.56 8.66 20.40
N ALA A 123 5.64 8.80 19.08
CA ALA A 123 6.44 7.92 18.22
C ALA A 123 6.74 8.54 16.85
N LEU A 124 7.84 8.12 16.24
CA LEU A 124 8.09 8.32 14.82
C LEU A 124 7.51 7.13 14.04
N VAL A 125 6.45 7.35 13.29
CA VAL A 125 5.80 6.29 12.50
C VAL A 125 6.37 6.28 11.09
N ILE A 126 6.97 5.16 10.69
CA ILE A 126 7.45 4.89 9.34
C ILE A 126 6.51 3.88 8.71
N ASP A 127 5.66 4.37 7.80
CA ASP A 127 4.72 3.55 7.03
C ASP A 127 5.23 3.40 5.61
N VAL A 128 5.53 2.17 5.19
CA VAL A 128 5.90 1.85 3.81
C VAL A 128 4.83 0.95 3.20
N GLY A 129 3.90 1.55 2.46
CA GLY A 129 2.82 0.86 1.78
C GLY A 129 3.20 0.37 0.37
N LYS A 130 2.16 0.15 -0.46
CA LYS A 130 2.32 -0.29 -1.86
C LYS A 130 2.72 0.86 -2.79
N SER A 131 2.11 2.03 -2.62
CA SER A 131 2.32 3.21 -3.47
C SER A 131 3.15 4.29 -2.80
N MET A 132 3.00 4.45 -1.48
CA MET A 132 3.56 5.57 -0.72
C MET A 132 4.35 5.06 0.48
N ALA A 133 5.44 5.74 0.77
CA ALA A 133 6.13 5.70 2.05
C ALA A 133 5.91 7.04 2.77
N SER A 134 5.74 7.03 4.09
CA SER A 134 5.59 8.23 4.90
C SER A 134 6.29 8.12 6.25
N VAL A 135 6.72 9.27 6.77
CA VAL A 135 7.33 9.40 8.09
C VAL A 135 6.54 10.45 8.88
N THR A 136 5.74 9.97 9.83
CA THR A 136 4.80 10.79 10.59
C THR A 136 5.24 10.91 12.05
N PRO A 137 5.60 12.12 12.53
CA PRO A 137 5.87 12.35 13.94
C PRO A 137 4.56 12.48 14.71
N VAL A 138 4.31 11.54 15.62
CA VAL A 138 3.15 11.53 16.52
C VAL A 138 3.63 11.95 17.91
N VAL A 139 2.97 12.93 18.51
CA VAL A 139 3.23 13.43 19.87
C VAL A 139 1.91 13.54 20.61
N ASP A 140 1.82 12.88 21.76
CA ASP A 140 0.64 12.84 22.62
C ASP A 140 -0.66 12.45 21.87
N GLY A 141 -0.55 11.54 20.90
CA GLY A 141 -1.66 11.06 20.09
C GLY A 141 -2.03 11.97 18.91
N PHE A 142 -1.28 13.05 18.66
CA PHE A 142 -1.52 13.96 17.54
C PHE A 142 -0.37 13.94 16.55
N VAL A 143 -0.69 14.10 15.26
CA VAL A 143 0.34 14.38 14.26
C VAL A 143 0.87 15.79 14.50
N LEU A 144 2.19 15.91 14.63
CA LEU A 144 2.83 17.22 14.67
C LEU A 144 2.72 17.83 13.26
N ARG A 145 1.91 18.88 13.11
CA ARG A 145 1.66 19.59 11.82
C ARG A 145 2.32 20.96 11.74
N LYS A 146 2.57 21.63 12.87
CA LYS A 146 3.18 22.97 12.89
C LYS A 146 4.69 22.83 12.70
N GLY A 147 5.24 23.44 11.65
CA GLY A 147 6.69 23.41 11.33
C GLY A 147 7.15 22.16 10.58
N THR A 148 6.41 21.06 10.67
CA THR A 148 6.63 19.77 9.99
C THR A 148 6.02 19.75 8.60
N ARG A 149 6.89 19.79 7.58
CA ARG A 149 6.50 19.40 6.22
C ARG A 149 6.19 17.90 6.23
N LEU A 150 5.03 17.52 5.71
CA LEU A 150 4.65 16.11 5.57
C LEU A 150 5.70 15.39 4.71
N ALA A 151 6.38 14.42 5.32
CA ALA A 151 7.42 13.65 4.65
C ALA A 151 6.82 12.35 4.11
N TYR A 152 6.43 12.38 2.85
CA TYR A 152 5.97 11.20 2.12
C TYR A 152 6.57 11.16 0.71
N SER A 153 6.59 9.98 0.12
CA SER A 153 7.13 9.77 -1.21
C SER A 153 6.54 8.55 -1.89
N SER A 154 6.49 8.56 -3.23
CA SER A 154 6.14 7.41 -4.07
C SER A 154 7.25 6.36 -4.16
N LEU A 155 8.16 6.33 -3.19
CA LEU A 155 9.33 5.45 -3.11
C LEU A 155 9.01 3.97 -3.34
N PRO A 156 7.93 3.38 -2.77
CA PRO A 156 7.60 1.98 -3.04
C PRO A 156 7.31 1.68 -4.51
N LYS A 157 6.76 2.64 -5.28
CA LYS A 157 6.57 2.49 -6.73
C LYS A 157 7.91 2.41 -7.45
N LEU A 158 8.90 3.22 -7.05
CA LEU A 158 10.24 3.16 -7.61
C LEU A 158 10.90 1.81 -7.32
N VAL A 159 10.79 1.31 -6.07
CA VAL A 159 11.32 -0.01 -5.69
C VAL A 159 10.68 -1.12 -6.52
N HIS A 160 9.36 -1.09 -6.68
CA HIS A 160 8.62 -2.07 -7.49
C HIS A 160 9.00 -1.99 -8.98
N ALA A 161 9.13 -0.78 -9.53
CA ALA A 161 9.58 -0.59 -10.90
C ALA A 161 11.02 -1.09 -11.11
N HIS A 162 11.92 -0.89 -10.14
CA HIS A 162 13.27 -1.43 -10.18
C HIS A 162 13.28 -2.95 -10.13
N ALA A 163 12.46 -3.57 -9.27
CA ALA A 163 12.28 -5.01 -9.25
C ALA A 163 11.80 -5.54 -10.61
N ARG A 164 10.77 -4.92 -11.19
CA ARG A 164 10.29 -5.26 -12.54
C ARG A 164 11.40 -5.13 -13.58
N HIS A 165 12.17 -4.04 -13.54
CA HIS A 165 13.29 -3.81 -14.45
C HIS A 165 14.32 -4.93 -14.37
N ILE A 166 14.73 -5.33 -13.17
CA ILE A 166 15.64 -6.49 -12.99
C ILE A 166 15.07 -7.71 -13.70
N LEU A 167 13.79 -8.03 -13.52
CA LEU A 167 13.17 -9.22 -14.11
C LEU A 167 13.12 -9.18 -15.64
N VAL A 168 12.61 -8.10 -16.22
CA VAL A 168 12.31 -8.02 -17.66
C VAL A 168 13.52 -7.65 -18.51
N THR A 169 14.55 -7.03 -17.93
CA THR A 169 15.74 -6.62 -18.67
C THR A 169 16.70 -7.80 -18.86
N PRO A 170 17.11 -8.10 -20.10
CA PRO A 170 18.11 -9.12 -20.35
C PRO A 170 19.49 -8.70 -19.81
N THR A 171 20.21 -9.68 -19.30
CA THR A 171 21.59 -9.59 -18.84
C THR A 171 22.45 -10.58 -19.65
N PRO A 172 23.78 -10.49 -19.61
CA PRO A 172 24.64 -11.48 -20.26
C PRO A 172 24.40 -12.93 -19.80
N MET A 173 23.88 -13.11 -18.57
CA MET A 173 23.69 -14.41 -17.94
C MET A 173 22.24 -14.90 -17.99
N ARG A 174 21.27 -14.02 -18.26
CA ARG A 174 19.83 -14.33 -18.21
C ARG A 174 19.04 -13.45 -19.17
N ARG A 175 18.11 -14.07 -19.88
CA ARG A 175 17.14 -13.39 -20.76
C ARG A 175 16.14 -12.55 -19.95
N GLY A 176 15.53 -11.56 -20.61
CA GLY A 176 14.35 -10.90 -20.05
C GLY A 176 13.26 -11.92 -19.76
N ILE A 177 12.66 -11.83 -18.56
CA ILE A 177 11.57 -12.73 -18.16
C ILE A 177 10.26 -12.15 -18.66
N GLU A 178 9.48 -13.00 -19.32
CA GLU A 178 8.10 -12.71 -19.67
C GLU A 178 7.22 -12.91 -18.42
N LEU A 179 6.61 -11.82 -17.95
CA LEU A 179 5.75 -11.83 -16.77
C LEU A 179 4.31 -12.15 -17.20
N LEU A 180 3.92 -13.42 -17.09
CA LEU A 180 2.58 -13.88 -17.43
C LEU A 180 1.85 -14.42 -16.20
N SER A 181 0.55 -14.14 -16.12
CA SER A 181 -0.30 -14.80 -15.14
C SER A 181 -0.47 -16.28 -15.46
N HIS A 182 -0.53 -17.14 -14.43
CA HIS A 182 -0.91 -18.54 -14.59
C HIS A 182 -2.28 -18.71 -15.27
N GLN A 183 -3.17 -17.72 -15.17
CA GLN A 183 -4.48 -17.75 -15.82
C GLN A 183 -4.43 -17.65 -17.34
N LEU A 184 -3.32 -17.18 -17.92
CA LEU A 184 -3.10 -17.14 -19.36
C LEU A 184 -2.38 -18.39 -19.89
N ILE A 185 -2.05 -19.33 -19.01
CA ILE A 185 -1.28 -20.53 -19.34
C ILE A 185 -2.23 -21.74 -19.34
N ALA A 186 -2.23 -22.50 -20.44
CA ALA A 186 -3.04 -23.69 -20.60
C ALA A 186 -2.37 -24.91 -19.94
N ASN A 187 -1.08 -25.08 -20.20
CA ASN A 187 -0.22 -26.10 -19.60
C ASN A 187 1.25 -25.64 -19.62
N LYS A 188 2.08 -26.26 -18.78
CA LYS A 188 3.54 -26.09 -18.76
C LYS A 188 4.22 -27.44 -18.55
N GLN A 189 5.46 -27.58 -19.03
CA GLN A 189 6.32 -28.72 -18.77
C GLN A 189 7.47 -28.32 -17.83
N PRO A 190 7.92 -29.22 -16.95
CA PRO A 190 9.16 -29.02 -16.21
C PRO A 190 10.33 -28.82 -17.18
N VAL A 191 11.20 -27.86 -16.86
CA VAL A 191 12.41 -27.59 -17.62
C VAL A 191 13.58 -27.45 -16.67
N ASP A 192 14.77 -27.83 -17.15
CA ASP A 192 16.00 -27.59 -16.42
C ASP A 192 16.18 -26.10 -16.15
N MET A 193 16.95 -25.80 -15.11
CA MET A 193 17.21 -24.42 -14.72
C MET A 193 17.83 -23.60 -15.84
N ASN A 194 17.37 -22.36 -16.00
CA ASN A 194 17.73 -21.44 -17.08
C ASN A 194 17.34 -21.88 -18.50
N ALA A 195 16.76 -23.06 -18.68
CA ALA A 195 16.31 -23.52 -19.99
C ALA A 195 15.14 -22.68 -20.53
N LEU A 196 14.85 -22.84 -21.83
CA LEU A 196 13.64 -22.31 -22.45
C LEU A 196 12.39 -22.85 -21.75
N PRO A 197 11.49 -21.97 -21.27
CA PRO A 197 10.22 -22.45 -20.74
C PRO A 197 9.41 -23.12 -21.86
N ARG A 198 8.69 -24.17 -21.49
CA ARG A 198 7.83 -24.94 -22.40
C ARG A 198 6.41 -24.87 -21.88
N PHE A 199 5.62 -23.96 -22.42
CA PHE A 199 4.23 -23.75 -22.04
C PHE A 199 3.37 -23.45 -23.26
N THR A 200 2.06 -23.61 -23.12
CA THR A 200 1.08 -23.23 -24.12
C THR A 200 0.19 -22.15 -23.55
N LEU A 201 -0.05 -21.08 -24.32
CA LEU A 201 -0.95 -20.01 -23.95
C LEU A 201 -2.41 -20.42 -24.13
N ARG A 202 -3.29 -19.80 -23.35
CA ARG A 202 -4.73 -19.79 -23.58
C ARG A 202 -5.05 -18.65 -24.55
N GLU A 203 -4.91 -18.90 -25.85
CA GLU A 203 -5.13 -17.89 -26.90
C GLU A 203 -6.52 -17.24 -26.82
N ASP A 204 -7.53 -18.02 -26.41
CA ASP A 204 -8.88 -17.54 -26.13
C ASP A 204 -8.90 -16.45 -25.05
N ARG A 205 -8.03 -16.56 -24.04
CA ARG A 205 -7.90 -15.57 -22.97
C ARG A 205 -7.01 -14.41 -23.34
N VAL A 206 -5.90 -14.68 -24.03
CA VAL A 206 -4.96 -13.64 -24.46
C VAL A 206 -5.67 -12.62 -25.34
N ALA A 207 -6.50 -13.06 -26.30
CA ALA A 207 -7.25 -12.17 -27.18
C ALA A 207 -8.25 -11.27 -26.43
N GLY A 208 -8.80 -11.73 -25.31
CA GLY A 208 -9.74 -10.97 -24.47
C GLY A 208 -9.10 -10.23 -23.30
N THR A 209 -7.77 -10.26 -23.17
CA THR A 209 -7.08 -9.63 -22.04
C THR A 209 -6.86 -8.14 -22.30
N THR A 210 -7.38 -7.32 -21.40
CA THR A 210 -7.19 -5.86 -21.43
C THR A 210 -5.80 -5.47 -20.95
N GLU A 211 -5.36 -4.26 -21.28
CA GLU A 211 -4.07 -3.74 -20.81
C GLU A 211 -4.04 -3.56 -19.30
N SER A 212 -5.11 -3.03 -18.69
CA SER A 212 -5.16 -2.80 -17.24
C SER A 212 -5.07 -4.10 -16.45
N TRP A 213 -5.74 -5.16 -16.91
CA TRP A 213 -5.63 -6.49 -16.29
C TRP A 213 -4.23 -7.06 -16.44
N ARG A 214 -3.62 -6.96 -17.63
CA ARG A 214 -2.25 -7.41 -17.87
C ARG A 214 -1.27 -6.71 -16.94
N LEU A 215 -1.33 -5.37 -16.85
CA LEU A 215 -0.46 -4.59 -15.97
C LEU A 215 -0.66 -4.94 -14.49
N TRP A 216 -1.91 -5.16 -14.07
CA TRP A 216 -2.22 -5.62 -12.72
C TRP A 216 -1.59 -7.00 -12.43
N ALA A 217 -1.75 -7.95 -13.36
CA ALA A 217 -1.23 -9.31 -13.21
C ALA A 217 0.30 -9.35 -13.21
N GLU A 218 0.95 -8.60 -14.11
CA GLU A 218 2.41 -8.43 -14.10
C GLU A 218 2.90 -7.84 -12.77
N ALA A 219 2.21 -6.81 -12.26
CA ALA A 219 2.60 -6.19 -11.00
C ALA A 219 2.48 -7.14 -9.81
N ARG A 220 1.50 -8.05 -9.84
CA ARG A 220 1.35 -9.12 -8.83
C ARG A 220 2.48 -10.15 -8.90
N GLU A 221 2.89 -10.57 -10.09
CA GLU A 221 4.04 -11.47 -10.25
C GLU A 221 5.33 -10.85 -9.68
N VAL A 222 5.54 -9.55 -9.93
CA VAL A 222 6.67 -8.81 -9.34
C VAL A 222 6.57 -8.77 -7.81
N ASP A 223 5.37 -8.60 -7.24
CA ASP A 223 5.19 -8.61 -5.78
C ASP A 223 5.54 -9.98 -5.15
N GLU A 224 5.12 -11.07 -5.80
CA GLU A 224 5.41 -12.44 -5.34
C GLU A 224 6.91 -12.73 -5.39
N TRP A 225 7.59 -12.31 -6.47
CA TRP A 225 9.04 -12.38 -6.56
C TRP A 225 9.73 -11.52 -5.48
N VAL A 226 9.28 -10.28 -5.27
CA VAL A 226 9.85 -9.38 -4.24
C VAL A 226 9.75 -10.00 -2.84
N GLN A 227 8.59 -10.56 -2.49
CA GLN A 227 8.36 -11.16 -1.17
C GLN A 227 9.20 -12.43 -0.95
N SER A 228 9.46 -13.18 -2.01
CA SER A 228 10.15 -14.47 -1.92
C SER A 228 11.68 -14.34 -2.05
N VAL A 229 12.13 -13.46 -2.95
CA VAL A 229 13.51 -13.42 -3.46
C VAL A 229 14.26 -12.18 -3.01
N ALA A 230 13.65 -11.00 -3.13
CA ALA A 230 14.34 -9.74 -2.89
C ALA A 230 14.74 -9.56 -1.41
N GLY A 231 15.72 -8.71 -1.17
CA GLY A 231 16.23 -8.42 0.17
C GLY A 231 17.09 -7.16 0.19
N VAL A 232 17.55 -6.77 1.36
CA VAL A 232 18.44 -5.62 1.56
C VAL A 232 19.59 -6.02 2.47
N LEU A 233 20.77 -5.40 2.27
CA LEU A 233 21.88 -5.57 3.20
C LEU A 233 21.70 -4.68 4.43
N GLU A 234 22.04 -5.23 5.58
CA GLU A 234 21.81 -4.65 6.90
C GLU A 234 22.69 -3.42 7.13
N GLN A 235 23.93 -3.42 6.64
CA GLN A 235 24.90 -2.34 6.88
C GLN A 235 25.07 -1.39 5.69
N GLY A 236 24.24 -1.50 4.66
CA GLY A 236 24.42 -0.80 3.38
C GLY A 236 25.09 -1.67 2.32
N TRP A 237 25.03 -1.19 1.07
CA TRP A 237 25.59 -1.92 -0.05
C TRP A 237 27.10 -2.13 0.09
N ASN A 238 27.54 -3.37 -0.11
CA ASN A 238 28.94 -3.74 -0.22
C ASN A 238 29.03 -4.96 -1.14
N ASP A 239 29.77 -4.85 -2.25
CA ASP A 239 29.82 -5.90 -3.28
C ASP A 239 30.37 -7.24 -2.76
N GLN A 240 31.36 -7.20 -1.86
CA GLN A 240 31.94 -8.41 -1.28
C GLN A 240 30.91 -9.11 -0.39
N ILE A 241 30.21 -8.38 0.47
CA ILE A 241 29.14 -8.95 1.30
C ILE A 241 27.99 -9.44 0.42
N ALA A 242 27.57 -8.67 -0.58
CA ALA A 242 26.45 -9.02 -1.46
C ALA A 242 26.70 -10.34 -2.20
N THR A 243 27.91 -10.57 -2.70
CA THR A 243 28.30 -11.79 -3.42
C THR A 243 28.41 -13.02 -2.51
N THR A 244 28.65 -12.84 -1.21
CA THR A 244 28.62 -13.95 -0.24
C THR A 244 27.21 -14.42 0.11
N ARG A 245 26.17 -13.61 -0.18
CA ARG A 245 24.78 -14.00 0.12
C ARG A 245 24.34 -15.11 -0.85
N PRO A 246 23.81 -16.24 -0.34
CA PRO A 246 23.44 -17.36 -1.19
C PRO A 246 22.37 -16.94 -2.19
N PRO A 247 22.44 -17.35 -3.47
CA PRO A 247 21.40 -17.05 -4.44
C PRO A 247 20.06 -17.67 -4.03
N LYS A 248 18.95 -17.06 -4.46
CA LYS A 248 17.60 -17.57 -4.19
C LYS A 248 16.93 -18.06 -5.49
N PRO A 249 16.35 -19.27 -5.51
CA PRO A 249 15.63 -19.76 -6.67
C PRO A 249 14.22 -19.14 -6.75
N TYR A 250 13.68 -19.04 -7.95
CA TYR A 250 12.28 -18.73 -8.19
C TYR A 250 11.81 -19.33 -9.51
N GLU A 251 10.56 -19.80 -9.55
CA GLU A 251 9.91 -20.33 -10.75
C GLU A 251 8.72 -19.43 -11.11
N PHE A 252 8.71 -18.95 -12.34
CA PHE A 252 7.63 -18.14 -12.89
C PHE A 252 6.47 -19.01 -13.38
N PRO A 253 5.26 -18.44 -13.57
CA PRO A 253 4.11 -19.20 -14.06
C PRO A 253 4.35 -19.94 -15.38
N THR A 254 5.22 -19.41 -16.25
CA THR A 254 5.64 -20.05 -17.52
C THR A 254 6.45 -21.33 -17.35
N GLY A 255 6.86 -21.67 -16.12
CA GLY A 255 7.80 -22.75 -15.81
C GLY A 255 9.26 -22.35 -15.92
N PHE A 256 9.56 -21.13 -16.41
CA PHE A 256 10.92 -20.61 -16.37
C PHE A 256 11.39 -20.49 -14.92
N ASN A 257 12.56 -21.03 -14.61
CA ASN A 257 13.13 -20.99 -13.28
C ASN A 257 14.63 -20.67 -13.33
N THR A 258 15.09 -19.91 -12.33
CA THR A 258 16.48 -19.45 -12.23
C THR A 258 16.85 -19.08 -10.80
N TYR A 259 18.14 -18.90 -10.56
CA TYR A 259 18.67 -18.32 -9.33
C TYR A 259 18.90 -16.81 -9.51
N PHE A 260 18.51 -16.05 -8.49
CA PHE A 260 18.81 -14.64 -8.38
C PHE A 260 19.96 -14.42 -7.38
N GLY A 261 21.03 -13.82 -7.86
CA GLY A 261 22.26 -13.54 -7.14
C GLY A 261 22.17 -12.26 -6.30
N SER A 262 23.27 -11.52 -6.20
CA SER A 262 23.35 -10.29 -5.42
C SER A 262 22.45 -9.17 -5.96
N GLU A 263 22.06 -9.21 -7.24
CA GLU A 263 21.21 -8.20 -7.87
C GLU A 263 19.86 -8.06 -7.17
N ARG A 264 19.32 -9.14 -6.59
CA ARG A 264 18.07 -9.10 -5.82
C ARG A 264 18.15 -8.21 -4.58
N LEU A 265 19.36 -7.99 -4.06
CA LEU A 265 19.61 -7.15 -2.88
C LEU A 265 19.52 -5.65 -3.24
N SER A 266 19.78 -5.30 -4.51
CA SER A 266 19.73 -3.92 -4.99
C SER A 266 18.32 -3.33 -4.96
N VAL A 267 17.30 -4.18 -4.98
CA VAL A 267 15.88 -3.80 -4.85
C VAL A 267 15.65 -3.12 -3.50
N GLY A 268 16.15 -3.73 -2.43
CA GLY A 268 16.01 -3.20 -1.09
C GLY A 268 16.81 -1.93 -0.86
N GLU A 269 17.98 -1.82 -1.49
CA GLU A 269 18.82 -0.62 -1.38
C GLU A 269 18.10 0.64 -1.87
N GLN A 270 17.17 0.52 -2.84
CA GLN A 270 16.39 1.65 -3.31
C GLN A 270 15.58 2.32 -2.19
N PHE A 271 15.21 1.60 -1.12
CA PHE A 271 14.54 2.25 0.02
C PHE A 271 15.46 3.21 0.79
N PHE A 272 16.78 3.01 0.75
CA PHE A 272 17.71 3.63 1.67
C PHE A 272 18.71 4.57 0.99
N TYR A 273 19.09 4.28 -0.25
CA TYR A 273 20.18 4.98 -0.92
C TYR A 273 19.90 5.22 -2.40
N HIS A 274 20.11 6.45 -2.83
CA HIS A 274 20.17 6.84 -4.25
C HIS A 274 21.54 7.48 -4.53
N PRO A 275 22.23 7.10 -5.63
CA PRO A 275 23.48 7.74 -6.02
C PRO A 275 23.31 9.24 -6.26
N GLN A 276 24.27 10.05 -5.80
CA GLN A 276 24.21 11.51 -5.92
C GLN A 276 24.05 11.99 -7.37
N ALA A 277 24.70 11.31 -8.32
CA ALA A 277 24.57 11.58 -9.74
C ALA A 277 23.13 11.35 -10.26
N LEU A 278 22.47 10.28 -9.78
CA LEU A 278 21.08 9.98 -10.14
C LEU A 278 20.15 11.08 -9.62
N VAL A 279 20.32 11.46 -8.35
CA VAL A 279 19.55 12.55 -7.72
C VAL A 279 19.74 13.87 -8.48
N ALA A 280 20.98 14.18 -8.89
CA ALA A 280 21.28 15.38 -9.67
C ALA A 280 20.65 15.35 -11.08
N SER A 281 20.61 14.19 -11.73
CA SER A 281 20.02 14.02 -13.08
C SER A 281 18.50 13.95 -13.10
N ASN A 282 17.87 13.60 -11.97
CA ASN A 282 16.42 13.41 -11.87
C ASN A 282 15.86 14.17 -10.65
N PRO A 283 15.49 15.45 -10.81
CA PRO A 283 14.92 16.26 -9.73
C PRO A 283 13.61 15.69 -9.15
N ASN A 284 12.90 14.85 -9.92
CA ASN A 284 11.63 14.26 -9.54
C ASN A 284 11.79 12.85 -8.94
N LEU A 285 13.03 12.41 -8.68
CA LEU A 285 13.28 11.11 -8.06
C LEU A 285 12.61 11.06 -6.67
N PRO A 286 11.80 10.01 -6.38
CA PRO A 286 11.25 9.80 -5.05
C PRO A 286 12.34 9.86 -3.96
N LYS A 287 12.03 10.46 -2.82
CA LYS A 287 12.97 10.56 -1.70
C LYS A 287 13.09 9.19 -1.02
N HIS A 288 14.32 8.74 -0.79
CA HIS A 288 14.60 7.53 0.00
C HIS A 288 14.26 7.76 1.49
N LEU A 289 14.14 6.68 2.27
CA LEU A 289 13.71 6.73 3.67
C LEU A 289 14.59 7.59 4.57
N PRO A 290 15.94 7.48 4.54
CA PRO A 290 16.79 8.39 5.31
C PRO A 290 16.56 9.88 5.02
N ALA A 291 16.27 10.25 3.76
CA ALA A 291 15.96 11.64 3.41
C ALA A 291 14.61 12.09 4.00
N LEU A 292 13.59 11.22 3.98
CA LEU A 292 12.29 11.49 4.60
C LEU A 292 12.42 11.65 6.13
N ILE A 293 13.14 10.72 6.78
CA ILE A 293 13.40 10.76 8.22
C ILE A 293 14.15 12.04 8.61
N GLY A 294 15.20 12.40 7.86
CA GLY A 294 15.97 13.61 8.10
C GLY A 294 15.16 14.90 7.88
N GLU A 295 14.20 14.92 6.96
CA GLU A 295 13.27 16.05 6.78
C GLU A 295 12.27 16.17 7.94
N THR A 296 11.70 15.04 8.39
CA THR A 296 10.84 15.01 9.58
C THR A 296 11.58 15.47 10.82
N PHE A 297 12.80 14.98 11.06
CA PHE A 297 13.56 15.41 12.23
C PHE A 297 13.98 16.87 12.17
N ARG A 298 14.42 17.39 11.02
CA ARG A 298 14.79 18.82 10.88
C ARG A 298 13.64 19.76 11.19
N SER A 299 12.41 19.30 11.02
CA SER A 299 11.21 20.06 11.32
C SER A 299 10.64 19.84 12.74
N CYS A 300 11.22 18.92 13.52
CA CYS A 300 10.94 18.74 14.93
C CYS A 300 11.96 19.49 15.79
N ASP A 301 11.56 19.91 16.98
CA ASP A 301 12.48 20.47 17.99
C ASP A 301 13.50 19.43 18.48
N ALA A 302 14.68 19.89 18.91
CA ALA A 302 15.80 19.03 19.26
C ALA A 302 15.45 17.99 20.33
N GLU A 303 14.68 18.38 21.35
CA GLU A 303 14.23 17.49 22.43
C GLU A 303 13.28 16.40 21.91
N LEU A 304 12.35 16.77 21.02
CA LEU A 304 11.41 15.81 20.42
C LEU A 304 12.12 14.79 19.53
N ARG A 305 13.20 15.17 18.82
CA ARG A 305 13.96 14.23 17.98
C ARG A 305 14.49 13.04 18.79
N GLN A 306 14.93 13.26 20.02
CA GLN A 306 15.43 12.19 20.88
C GLN A 306 14.30 11.26 21.37
N VAL A 307 13.14 11.81 21.72
CA VAL A 307 11.96 11.02 22.12
C VAL A 307 11.40 10.22 20.94
N LEU A 308 11.31 10.84 19.76
CA LEU A 308 10.80 10.22 18.54
C LEU A 308 11.74 9.12 18.01
N SER A 309 13.05 9.35 18.02
CA SER A 309 14.04 8.36 17.58
C SER A 309 14.16 7.16 18.53
N SER A 310 13.82 7.32 19.81
CA SER A 310 13.75 6.22 20.79
C SER A 310 12.41 5.46 20.78
N ASN A 311 11.43 5.89 19.97
CA ASN A 311 10.14 5.24 19.81
C ASN A 311 9.73 5.22 18.34
N VAL A 312 10.41 4.41 17.52
CA VAL A 312 10.11 4.30 16.09
C VAL A 312 9.11 3.16 15.88
N VAL A 313 8.00 3.42 15.22
CA VAL A 313 6.99 2.42 14.85
C VAL A 313 7.09 2.16 13.36
N VAL A 314 7.20 0.90 12.96
CA VAL A 314 7.36 0.49 11.56
C VAL A 314 6.14 -0.34 11.13
N THR A 315 5.46 0.11 10.07
CA THR A 315 4.20 -0.47 9.58
C THR A 315 4.15 -0.42 8.05
N GLY A 316 3.19 -1.12 7.45
CA GLY A 316 2.96 -1.15 6.00
C GLY A 316 3.64 -2.33 5.31
N GLY A 317 3.02 -2.84 4.24
CA GLY A 317 3.45 -4.08 3.57
C GLY A 317 4.86 -4.03 2.96
N GLY A 318 5.36 -2.86 2.55
CA GLY A 318 6.72 -2.69 2.05
C GLY A 318 7.80 -2.90 3.10
N THR A 319 7.45 -2.82 4.40
CA THR A 319 8.38 -3.09 5.51
C THR A 319 8.53 -4.58 5.83
N LEU A 320 7.78 -5.46 5.16
CA LEU A 320 7.94 -6.92 5.21
C LEU A 320 9.11 -7.42 4.35
N PHE A 321 9.73 -6.51 3.61
CA PHE A 321 10.88 -6.78 2.78
C PHE A 321 12.05 -7.33 3.62
N THR A 322 12.70 -8.39 3.13
CA THR A 322 13.71 -9.12 3.91
C THR A 322 14.90 -8.23 4.26
N GLY A 323 15.24 -8.13 5.55
CA GLY A 323 16.34 -7.30 6.07
C GLY A 323 15.99 -5.82 6.29
N PHE A 324 14.76 -5.40 5.98
CA PHE A 324 14.35 -3.99 6.05
C PHE A 324 14.54 -3.38 7.44
N THR A 325 14.08 -4.07 8.49
CA THR A 325 14.15 -3.56 9.87
C THR A 325 15.60 -3.44 10.35
N ASP A 326 16.46 -4.41 10.04
CA ASP A 326 17.87 -4.38 10.43
C ASP A 326 18.63 -3.26 9.73
N ARG A 327 18.36 -3.08 8.42
CA ARG A 327 18.91 -1.95 7.67
C ARG A 327 18.43 -0.61 8.23
N LEU A 328 17.14 -0.46 8.49
CA LEU A 328 16.59 0.76 9.08
C LEU A 328 17.20 1.05 10.46
N GLN A 329 17.39 0.02 11.30
CA GLN A 329 18.07 0.15 12.58
C GLN A 329 19.50 0.66 12.41
N ALA A 330 20.26 0.10 11.46
CA ALA A 330 21.63 0.54 11.18
C ALA A 330 21.68 2.01 10.71
N GLU A 331 20.76 2.43 9.84
CA GLU A 331 20.65 3.82 9.39
C GLU A 331 20.34 4.78 10.53
N LEU A 332 19.36 4.45 11.38
CA LEU A 332 18.96 5.30 12.50
C LEU A 332 20.04 5.39 13.58
N THR A 333 20.70 4.28 13.91
CA THR A 333 21.72 4.22 14.96
C THR A 333 22.93 5.11 14.65
N ARG A 334 23.22 5.37 13.36
CA ARG A 334 24.29 6.32 12.95
C ARG A 334 24.02 7.75 13.42
N GLY A 335 22.76 8.18 13.45
CA GLY A 335 22.36 9.51 13.88
C GLY A 335 21.86 9.57 15.33
N PHE A 336 21.30 8.47 15.84
CA PHE A 336 20.64 8.38 17.13
C PHE A 336 21.03 7.08 17.86
N PRO A 337 22.00 7.11 18.78
CA PRO A 337 22.52 5.90 19.44
C PRO A 337 21.48 5.07 20.22
N HIS A 338 20.39 5.71 20.67
CA HIS A 338 19.36 5.08 21.50
C HIS A 338 18.07 4.77 20.74
N THR A 339 18.18 4.36 19.47
CA THR A 339 17.01 3.99 18.66
C THR A 339 16.40 2.66 19.09
N LYS A 340 15.07 2.67 19.24
CA LYS A 340 14.26 1.47 19.42
C LYS A 340 13.17 1.40 18.36
N ILE A 341 13.13 0.29 17.64
CA ILE A 341 12.12 0.01 16.62
C ILE A 341 11.06 -0.95 17.17
N HIS A 342 9.80 -0.56 16.98
CA HIS A 342 8.60 -1.35 17.20
C HIS A 342 8.07 -1.80 15.85
N ALA A 343 8.35 -3.06 15.49
CA ALA A 343 7.90 -3.67 14.24
C ALA A 343 7.28 -5.03 14.57
N PRO A 344 5.95 -5.19 14.51
CA PRO A 344 5.30 -6.48 14.75
C PRO A 344 5.91 -7.58 13.88
N GLY A 345 6.22 -8.73 14.48
CA GLY A 345 6.78 -9.89 13.76
C GLY A 345 5.75 -10.57 12.86
N ASN A 346 4.47 -10.48 13.23
CA ASN A 346 3.35 -10.98 12.44
C ASN A 346 3.13 -10.08 11.20
N PRO A 347 3.20 -10.63 9.97
CA PRO A 347 2.99 -9.85 8.75
C PRO A 347 1.62 -9.18 8.65
N VAL A 348 0.58 -9.81 9.20
CA VAL A 348 -0.79 -9.28 9.19
C VAL A 348 -0.85 -8.01 10.05
N GLU A 349 -0.32 -8.07 11.27
CA GLU A 349 -0.27 -6.90 12.17
C GLU A 349 0.55 -5.76 11.56
N ARG A 350 1.68 -6.08 10.93
CA ARG A 350 2.53 -5.08 10.28
C ARG A 350 1.84 -4.43 9.07
N LYS A 351 1.08 -5.18 8.28
CA LYS A 351 0.36 -4.67 7.11
C LYS A 351 -0.88 -3.83 7.49
N TYR A 352 -1.55 -4.21 8.59
CA TYR A 352 -2.83 -3.62 8.99
C TYR A 352 -2.74 -2.83 10.30
N GLY A 353 -1.56 -2.28 10.64
CA GLY A 353 -1.32 -1.58 11.91
C GLY A 353 -2.26 -0.40 12.16
N ALA A 354 -2.62 0.36 11.11
CA ALA A 354 -3.61 1.44 11.22
C ALA A 354 -5.03 0.91 11.48
N TRP A 355 -5.41 -0.20 10.84
CA TRP A 355 -6.73 -0.83 11.07
C TRP A 355 -6.84 -1.36 12.50
N LEU A 356 -5.79 -2.01 13.01
CA LEU A 356 -5.72 -2.45 14.41
C LEU A 356 -5.83 -1.28 15.38
N GLY A 357 -5.12 -0.18 15.09
CA GLY A 357 -5.23 1.04 15.88
C GLY A 357 -6.63 1.63 15.88
N GLY A 358 -7.30 1.63 14.73
CA GLY A 358 -8.69 2.06 14.58
C GLY A 358 -9.66 1.19 15.39
N SER A 359 -9.46 -0.13 15.38
CA SER A 359 -10.25 -1.07 16.19
C SER A 359 -10.08 -0.80 17.69
N ILE A 360 -8.84 -0.57 18.17
CA ILE A 360 -8.59 -0.22 19.57
C ILE A 360 -9.24 1.14 19.89
N LEU A 361 -9.05 2.17 19.06
CA LEU A 361 -9.62 3.50 19.28
C LEU A 361 -11.16 3.45 19.36
N ALA A 362 -11.80 2.73 18.43
CA ALA A 362 -13.26 2.59 18.40
C ALA A 362 -13.82 1.83 19.62
N SER A 363 -13.01 0.99 20.28
CA SER A 363 -13.41 0.29 21.51
C SER A 363 -13.31 1.13 22.79
N LEU A 364 -12.72 2.33 22.71
CA LEU A 364 -12.46 3.19 23.86
C LEU A 364 -13.45 4.36 23.90
N GLY A 365 -14.37 4.33 24.89
CA GLY A 365 -15.40 5.35 25.07
C GLY A 365 -14.89 6.78 25.26
N THR A 366 -13.63 6.97 25.68
CA THR A 366 -13.00 8.28 25.83
C THR A 366 -12.87 9.07 24.52
N PHE A 367 -12.95 8.40 23.37
CA PHE A 367 -12.84 9.05 22.06
C PHE A 367 -14.19 9.33 21.40
N HIS A 368 -15.31 8.95 22.03
CA HIS A 368 -16.66 9.15 21.46
C HIS A 368 -17.00 10.62 21.18
N GLN A 369 -16.44 11.54 21.95
CA GLN A 369 -16.57 13.00 21.76
C GLN A 369 -15.94 13.54 20.46
N LEU A 370 -15.13 12.74 19.76
CA LEU A 370 -14.52 13.12 18.47
C LEU A 370 -15.40 12.74 17.27
N TRP A 371 -16.45 11.95 17.49
CA TRP A 371 -17.34 11.48 16.45
C TRP A 371 -18.36 12.55 16.11
N ILE A 372 -18.69 12.64 14.83
CA ILE A 372 -19.78 13.49 14.34
C ILE A 372 -21.02 12.61 14.29
N SER A 373 -22.10 13.05 14.92
CA SER A 373 -23.40 12.39 14.83
C SER A 373 -24.12 12.77 13.53
N LYS A 374 -25.06 11.92 13.11
CA LYS A 374 -25.90 12.19 11.95
C LYS A 374 -26.74 13.47 12.12
N GLU A 375 -27.20 13.75 13.33
CA GLU A 375 -27.96 14.96 13.65
C GLU A 375 -27.09 16.23 13.49
N GLU A 376 -25.85 16.20 13.98
CA GLU A 376 -24.89 17.30 13.80
C GLU A 376 -24.60 17.56 12.32
N TRP A 377 -24.40 16.49 11.54
CA TRP A 377 -24.18 16.58 10.10
C TRP A 377 -25.34 17.28 9.38
N GLN A 378 -26.58 16.88 9.66
CA GLN A 378 -27.77 17.47 9.06
C GLN A 378 -27.89 18.97 9.41
N VAL A 379 -27.66 19.34 10.67
CA VAL A 379 -27.77 20.74 11.12
C VAL A 379 -26.67 21.62 10.51
N MET A 380 -25.47 21.10 10.29
CA MET A 380 -24.35 21.87 9.74
C MET A 380 -24.45 22.08 8.22
N TRP A 381 -25.04 21.13 7.47
CA TRP A 381 -25.05 21.16 6.01
C TRP A 381 -26.35 21.72 5.40
N PHE A 382 -27.52 21.50 6.03
CA PHE A 382 -28.79 22.03 5.52
C PHE A 382 -28.90 23.58 5.42
N PRO A 383 -28.23 24.41 6.24
CA PRO A 383 -28.29 25.87 6.10
C PRO A 383 -27.52 26.40 4.87
N LEU A 384 -26.59 25.63 4.29
CA LEU A 384 -25.72 26.07 3.19
C LEU A 384 -26.28 25.72 1.81
N SER A 385 -27.21 24.77 1.71
CA SER A 385 -27.87 24.39 0.45
C SER A 385 -29.19 25.15 0.18
N SER A 386 -29.67 25.93 1.15
CA SER A 386 -30.90 26.72 1.06
C SER A 386 -30.67 28.25 0.96
N MET A 387 -29.43 28.67 0.73
CA MET A 387 -29.04 30.02 0.28
C MET A 387 -28.34 29.90 -1.07
#